data_AF-A0A3S9WDV9-F1
#
_entry.id   AF-A0A3S9WDV9-F1
#
_cell.length_a   1.000
_cell.length_b   1.000
_cell.length_c   1.000
_cell.angle_alpha   90.00
_cell.angle_beta   90.00
_cell.angle_gamma   90.00
#
_symmetry.space_group_name_H-M   'P 1'
#
loop_
_entity.id
_entity.type
_entity.pdbx_description
1 polymer ?
#
loop_
_entity_poly.entity_id
_entity_poly.type
_entity_poly.pdbx_seq_one_letter_code
_entity_poly.pdbx_strand_id
1 'polypeptide(L)'
;MTRVAFELQIAPDRVEEYVRRHSPVRAEMLAEIAAAGRRNYSLFLGADGRLFGYYETDDDDAAQAYLAASPVAAAWEASMAEFFVGLHGRPDQAATPLTEVFHLHDQLTAATADSTTTDTDTDTEGTAS
;
A
#
# COMPACT_ATOMS: atom_id res chain seq x y z
N MET A 1 -4.08 0.53 11.15
CA MET A 1 -3.33 1.03 9.99
C MET A 1 -3.39 -0.05 8.93
N THR A 2 -3.93 0.30 7.77
CA THR A 2 -4.20 -0.62 6.66
C THR A 2 -2.99 -0.66 5.74
N ARG A 3 -2.57 -1.87 5.37
CA ARG A 3 -1.53 -2.11 4.36
C ARG A 3 -2.21 -2.63 3.10
N VAL A 4 -1.93 -1.98 1.99
CA VAL A 4 -2.52 -2.32 0.70
C VAL A 4 -1.42 -2.83 -0.21
N ALA A 5 -1.63 -4.03 -0.73
CA ALA A 5 -0.79 -4.64 -1.75
C ALA A 5 -1.64 -4.90 -2.99
N PHE A 6 -1.09 -4.63 -4.17
CA PHE A 6 -1.81 -4.80 -5.43
C PHE A 6 -0.88 -5.20 -6.58
N GLU A 7 -1.47 -5.77 -7.62
CA GLU A 7 -0.78 -6.08 -8.87
C GLU A 7 -1.41 -5.39 -10.07
N LEU A 8 -0.53 -5.02 -11.01
CA LEU A 8 -0.84 -4.46 -12.32
C LEU A 8 0.06 -5.14 -13.37
N GLN A 9 -0.35 -5.06 -14.63
CA GLN A 9 0.43 -5.59 -15.75
C GLN A 9 0.80 -4.47 -16.71
N ILE A 10 2.09 -4.20 -16.86
CA ILE A 10 2.63 -3.26 -17.84
C ILE A 10 2.84 -3.98 -19.17
N ALA A 11 2.58 -3.31 -20.29
CA ALA A 11 2.94 -3.80 -21.60
C ALA A 11 4.46 -4.02 -21.67
N PRO A 12 4.96 -5.24 -21.96
CA PRO A 12 6.39 -5.55 -21.85
C PRO A 12 7.31 -4.62 -22.65
N ASP A 13 6.84 -4.13 -23.80
CA ASP A 13 7.54 -3.19 -24.69
C ASP A 13 7.57 -1.74 -24.16
N ARG A 14 6.79 -1.43 -23.13
CA ARG A 14 6.68 -0.08 -22.53
C ARG A 14 7.33 0.04 -21.15
N VAL A 15 7.86 -1.04 -20.61
CA VAL A 15 8.49 -1.11 -19.28
C VAL A 15 9.56 -0.04 -19.09
N GLU A 16 10.43 0.15 -20.09
CA GLU A 16 11.55 1.10 -19.96
C GLU A 16 11.04 2.54 -19.81
N GLU A 17 10.04 2.94 -20.60
CA GLU A 17 9.42 4.27 -20.49
C GLU A 17 8.64 4.42 -19.17
N TYR A 18 7.95 3.37 -18.71
CA TYR A 18 7.28 3.38 -17.41
C TYR A 18 8.25 3.70 -16.28
N VAL A 19 9.43 3.06 -16.26
CA VAL A 19 10.47 3.31 -15.26
C VAL A 19 10.99 4.75 -15.37
N ARG A 20 11.21 5.27 -16.58
CA ARG A 20 11.64 6.67 -16.78
C ARG A 20 10.63 7.66 -16.21
N ARG A 21 9.33 7.43 -16.42
CA ARG A 21 8.25 8.29 -15.87
C ARG A 21 8.25 8.31 -14.33
N HIS A 22 8.71 7.23 -13.69
CA HIS A 22 8.79 7.13 -12.22
C HIS A 22 10.12 7.60 -11.63
N SER A 23 11.06 8.13 -12.44
CA SER A 23 12.41 8.46 -12.02
C SER A 23 12.88 9.86 -12.50
N PRO A 24 12.45 10.96 -11.84
CA PRO A 24 11.53 11.01 -10.72
C PRO A 24 10.09 11.31 -11.14
N VAL A 25 9.13 10.88 -10.31
CA VAL A 25 7.75 11.36 -10.36
C VAL A 25 7.72 12.87 -10.07
N ARG A 26 6.79 13.58 -10.71
CA ARG A 26 6.62 15.04 -10.53
C ARG A 26 6.20 15.37 -9.09
N ALA A 27 6.78 16.43 -8.53
CA ALA A 27 6.59 16.81 -7.13
C ALA A 27 5.13 17.05 -6.73
N GLU A 28 4.32 17.63 -7.61
CA GLU A 28 2.88 17.84 -7.37
C GLU A 28 2.12 16.52 -7.16
N MET A 29 2.43 15.48 -7.95
CA MET A 29 1.80 14.18 -7.79
C MET A 29 2.23 13.52 -6.47
N LEU A 30 3.51 13.64 -6.10
CA LEU A 30 3.99 13.15 -4.81
C LEU A 30 3.27 13.83 -3.64
N ALA A 31 3.01 15.13 -3.74
CA ALA A 31 2.28 15.88 -2.73
C ALA A 31 0.82 15.41 -2.59
N GLU A 32 0.15 15.12 -3.72
CA GLU A 32 -1.22 14.59 -3.72
C GLU A 32 -1.30 13.19 -3.08
N ILE A 33 -0.35 12.30 -3.41
CA ILE A 33 -0.25 10.97 -2.80
C ILE A 33 -0.09 11.08 -1.28
N ALA A 34 0.81 11.96 -0.84
CA ALA A 34 1.05 12.17 0.60
C ALA A 34 -0.17 12.80 1.29
N ALA A 35 -0.82 13.78 0.66
CA ALA A 35 -2.01 14.45 1.19
C ALA A 35 -3.23 13.51 1.28
N ALA A 36 -3.30 12.49 0.42
CA ALA A 36 -4.29 11.42 0.51
C ALA A 36 -4.08 10.50 1.73
N GLY A 37 -2.95 10.60 2.44
CA GLY A 37 -2.63 9.77 3.60
C GLY A 37 -1.84 8.49 3.28
N ARG A 38 -1.51 8.26 2.00
CA ARG A 38 -0.64 7.15 1.59
C ARG A 38 0.80 7.39 2.01
N ARG A 39 1.43 6.38 2.60
CA ARG A 39 2.82 6.40 3.07
C ARG A 39 3.52 5.09 2.80
N ASN A 40 4.86 5.11 2.87
CA ASN A 40 5.71 3.97 2.55
C ASN A 40 5.38 3.33 1.18
N TYR A 41 4.94 4.16 0.23
CA TYR A 41 4.47 3.70 -1.07
C TYR A 41 5.66 3.30 -1.95
N SER A 42 5.72 2.01 -2.29
CA SER A 42 6.72 1.42 -3.16
C SER A 42 6.07 0.68 -4.34
N LEU A 43 6.76 0.71 -5.48
CA LEU A 43 6.43 -0.07 -6.67
C LEU A 43 7.62 -0.97 -7.01
N PHE A 44 7.34 -2.21 -7.37
CA PHE A 44 8.32 -3.24 -7.68
C PHE A 44 7.98 -3.87 -9.02
N LEU A 45 8.97 -3.94 -9.90
CA LEU A 45 8.81 -4.53 -11.22
C LEU A 45 9.38 -5.95 -11.23
N GLY A 46 8.53 -6.92 -11.58
CA GLY A 46 8.89 -8.30 -11.84
C GLY A 46 9.13 -8.58 -13.32
N ALA A 47 9.30 -9.86 -13.65
CA ALA A 47 9.41 -10.32 -15.03
C ALA A 47 8.15 -10.00 -15.84
N ASP A 48 8.32 -9.93 -17.17
CA ASP A 48 7.25 -9.79 -18.15
C ASP A 48 6.31 -8.60 -17.93
N GLY A 49 6.76 -7.54 -17.26
CA GLY A 49 5.96 -6.34 -16.99
C GLY A 49 5.02 -6.45 -15.80
N ARG A 50 5.09 -7.51 -14.99
CA ARG A 50 4.31 -7.61 -13.76
C ARG A 50 4.75 -6.56 -12.76
N LEU A 51 3.85 -5.68 -12.35
CA LEU A 51 4.10 -4.63 -11.38
C LEU A 51 3.38 -4.98 -10.08
N PHE A 52 4.11 -4.94 -8.98
CA PHE A 52 3.58 -5.04 -7.62
C PHE A 52 3.68 -3.68 -6.95
N GLY A 53 2.61 -3.23 -6.31
CA GLY A 53 2.59 -2.01 -5.51
C GLY A 53 2.21 -2.28 -4.06
N TYR A 54 2.80 -1.49 -3.16
CA TYR A 54 2.53 -1.53 -1.74
C TYR A 54 2.46 -0.12 -1.16
N TYR A 55 1.44 0.19 -0.37
CA TYR A 55 1.43 1.38 0.46
C TYR A 55 0.68 1.13 1.77
N GLU A 56 0.83 2.07 2.68
CA GLU A 56 0.14 2.07 3.97
C GLU A 56 -0.76 3.30 4.07
N THR A 57 -1.91 3.17 4.71
CA THR A 57 -2.88 4.24 4.95
C THR A 57 -3.71 3.95 6.19
N ASP A 58 -4.33 4.96 6.78
CA ASP A 58 -5.27 4.76 7.89
C ASP A 58 -6.69 4.45 7.39
N ASP A 59 -7.04 4.97 6.21
CA ASP A 59 -8.32 4.78 5.54
C ASP A 59 -8.08 4.75 4.03
N ASP A 60 -8.30 3.58 3.40
CA ASP A 60 -8.05 3.41 1.98
C ASP A 60 -9.16 4.03 1.13
N ASP A 61 -10.41 3.91 1.56
CA ASP A 61 -11.56 4.49 0.84
C ASP A 61 -11.45 6.02 0.80
N ALA A 62 -11.06 6.65 1.92
CA ALA A 62 -10.82 8.09 1.98
C ALA A 62 -9.63 8.52 1.10
N ALA A 63 -8.53 7.77 1.10
CA ALA A 63 -7.37 8.04 0.26
C ALA A 63 -7.73 7.96 -1.24
N GLN A 64 -8.48 6.93 -1.63
CA GLN A 64 -8.98 6.75 -2.99
C GLN A 64 -9.94 7.87 -3.40
N ALA A 65 -10.87 8.26 -2.52
CA ALA A 65 -11.80 9.35 -2.79
C ALA A 65 -11.07 10.70 -2.97
N TYR A 66 -10.04 10.97 -2.17
CA TYR A 66 -9.20 12.16 -2.32
C TYR A 66 -8.52 12.21 -3.69
N LEU A 67 -7.83 11.13 -4.09
CA LEU A 67 -7.13 11.05 -5.37
C LEU A 67 -8.08 11.00 -6.57
N ALA A 68 -9.31 10.51 -6.38
CA ALA A 68 -10.36 10.56 -7.39
C ALA A 68 -10.78 12.01 -7.71
N ALA A 69 -10.80 12.88 -6.70
CA ALA A 69 -11.17 14.29 -6.84
C ALA A 69 -10.01 15.20 -7.28
N SER A 70 -8.77 14.71 -7.22
CA SER A 70 -7.58 15.50 -7.57
C SER A 70 -7.38 15.61 -9.09
N PRO A 71 -7.33 16.83 -9.66
CA PRO A 71 -7.04 17.03 -11.07
C PRO A 71 -5.60 16.67 -11.44
N VAL A 72 -4.66 16.81 -10.50
CA VAL A 72 -3.25 16.43 -10.68
C VAL A 72 -3.13 14.91 -10.79
N ALA A 73 -3.79 14.17 -9.89
CA ALA A 73 -3.84 12.71 -9.96
C ALA A 73 -4.54 12.24 -11.24
N ALA A 74 -5.68 12.85 -11.60
CA ALA A 74 -6.39 12.49 -12.83
C ALA A 74 -5.52 12.68 -14.10
N ALA A 75 -4.76 13.78 -14.19
CA ALA A 75 -3.85 14.01 -15.31
C ALA A 75 -2.69 13.01 -15.33
N TRP A 76 -2.14 12.67 -14.17
CA TRP A 76 -1.10 11.65 -14.05
C TRP A 76 -1.61 10.27 -14.51
N GLU A 77 -2.73 9.82 -13.97
CA GLU A 77 -3.36 8.54 -14.31
C GLU A 77 -3.70 8.44 -15.80
N ALA A 78 -4.26 9.51 -16.39
CA ALA A 78 -4.54 9.55 -17.82
C ALA A 78 -3.27 9.36 -18.67
N SER A 79 -2.14 9.91 -18.22
CA SER A 79 -0.85 9.73 -18.90
C SER A 79 -0.25 8.33 -18.69
N MET A 80 -0.60 7.66 -17.58
CA MET A 80 -0.10 6.32 -17.24
C MET A 80 -0.98 5.19 -17.80
N ALA A 81 -2.22 5.47 -18.17
CA ALA A 81 -3.17 4.47 -18.66
C ALA A 81 -2.63 3.67 -19.87
N GLU A 82 -1.84 4.30 -20.75
CA GLU A 82 -1.28 3.65 -21.96
C GLU A 82 -0.21 2.59 -21.68
N PHE A 83 0.26 2.47 -20.43
CA PHE A 83 1.28 1.49 -20.05
C PHE A 83 0.67 0.15 -19.62
N PHE A 84 -0.58 0.14 -19.16
CA PHE A 84 -1.18 -1.03 -18.52
C PHE A 84 -2.01 -1.87 -19.50
N VAL A 85 -1.94 -3.19 -19.34
CA VAL A 85 -2.68 -4.17 -20.14
C VAL A 85 -3.80 -4.76 -19.28
N GLY A 86 -4.98 -4.95 -19.88
CA GLY A 86 -6.12 -5.61 -19.22
C GLY A 86 -6.79 -4.75 -18.14
N LEU A 87 -6.44 -3.47 -18.06
CA LEU A 87 -6.99 -2.55 -17.10
C LEU A 87 -8.32 -1.96 -17.61
N HIS A 88 -9.42 -2.23 -16.91
CA HIS A 88 -10.71 -1.59 -17.15
C HIS A 88 -10.97 -0.52 -16.08
N GLY A 89 -10.65 0.75 -16.36
CA GLY A 89 -10.83 1.85 -15.41
C GLY A 89 -9.52 2.55 -15.05
N ARG A 90 -9.51 3.33 -13.96
CA ARG A 90 -8.29 4.02 -13.50
C ARG A 90 -7.30 3.02 -12.88
N PRO A 91 -5.98 3.12 -13.15
CA PRO A 91 -4.98 2.20 -12.60
C PRO A 91 -4.99 2.06 -11.08
N ASP A 92 -5.22 3.16 -10.37
CA ASP A 92 -5.34 3.16 -8.90
C ASP A 92 -6.61 2.50 -8.35
N GLN A 93 -7.65 2.31 -9.18
CA GLN A 93 -8.92 1.68 -8.81
C GLN A 93 -9.12 0.28 -9.40
N ALA A 94 -8.45 -0.01 -10.51
CA ALA A 94 -8.55 -1.26 -11.25
C ALA A 94 -7.39 -2.23 -10.96
N ALA A 95 -6.45 -1.85 -10.10
CA ALA A 95 -5.42 -2.74 -9.61
C ALA A 95 -6.03 -3.94 -8.88
N THR A 96 -5.46 -5.12 -9.07
CA THR A 96 -5.94 -6.33 -8.40
C THR A 96 -5.43 -6.33 -6.96
N PRO A 97 -6.29 -6.21 -5.94
CA PRO A 97 -5.84 -6.22 -4.55
C PRO A 97 -5.36 -7.62 -4.16
N LEU A 98 -4.31 -7.67 -3.34
CA LEU A 98 -3.79 -8.89 -2.76
C LEU A 98 -4.19 -8.99 -1.29
N THR A 99 -4.52 -10.21 -0.85
CA THR A 99 -4.82 -10.49 0.55
C THR A 99 -3.54 -10.61 1.36
N GLU A 100 -3.36 -9.75 2.35
CA GLU A 100 -2.32 -9.94 3.36
C GLU A 100 -2.65 -11.17 4.22
N VAL A 101 -1.71 -12.13 4.29
CA VAL A 101 -1.87 -13.36 5.08
C VAL A 101 -0.92 -13.43 6.28
N PHE A 102 0.06 -12.54 6.35
CA PHE A 102 1.09 -12.51 7.39
C PHE A 102 1.73 -11.13 7.51
N HIS A 103 1.91 -10.66 8.75
CA HIS A 103 2.73 -9.49 9.08
C HIS A 103 3.52 -9.75 10.37
N LEU A 104 4.85 -9.72 10.28
CA LEU A 104 5.74 -10.10 11.38
C LEU A 104 5.56 -9.21 12.61
N HIS A 105 5.55 -7.89 12.42
CA HIS A 105 5.51 -6.94 13.54
C HIS A 105 4.20 -7.02 14.32
N ASP A 106 3.07 -7.23 13.63
CA ASP A 106 1.75 -7.34 14.27
C ASP A 106 1.69 -8.62 15.12
N GLN A 107 2.19 -9.74 14.59
CA GLN A 107 2.23 -11.01 15.32
C GLN A 107 3.22 -10.99 16.49
N LEU A 108 4.39 -10.37 16.34
CA LEU A 108 5.32 -10.16 17.46
C LEU A 108 4.68 -9.31 18.56
N THR A 109 4.01 -8.22 18.19
CA THR A 109 3.34 -7.32 19.14
C THR A 109 2.25 -8.08 19.92
N ALA A 110 1.39 -8.81 19.24
CA ALA A 110 0.36 -9.63 19.87
C ALA A 110 0.95 -10.69 20.82
N ALA A 111 1.97 -11.43 20.36
CA ALA A 111 2.62 -12.46 21.17
C ALA A 111 3.27 -11.90 22.45
N THR A 112 3.89 -10.72 22.38
CA THR A 112 4.48 -10.06 23.56
C THR A 112 3.43 -9.52 24.53
N ALA A 113 2.27 -9.08 24.04
CA ALA A 113 1.17 -8.62 24.89
C ALA A 113 0.59 -9.78 25.71
N ASP A 114 0.33 -10.94 25.10
CA ASP A 114 -0.21 -12.12 25.77
C ASP A 114 0.73 -12.69 26.85
N SER A 115 2.04 -12.57 26.61
CA SER A 115 3.08 -13.02 27.55
C SER A 115 3.12 -12.17 28.83
N THR A 116 2.73 -10.88 28.74
CA THR A 116 2.79 -9.95 29.88
C THR A 116 1.58 -10.07 30.81
N THR A 117 0.41 -10.46 30.27
CA THR A 117 -0.82 -10.62 31.06
C THR A 117 -0.79 -11.86 31.95
N THR A 118 -0.06 -12.92 31.56
CA THR A 118 -0.01 -14.19 32.31
C THR A 118 0.83 -14.09 33.59
N ASP A 119 1.81 -13.19 33.65
CA ASP A 119 2.78 -13.13 34.75
C ASP A 119 2.29 -12.30 35.96
N THR A 120 1.17 -11.57 35.83
CA THR A 120 0.67 -10.66 36.89
C THR A 120 -0.35 -11.31 37.83
N ASP A 121 -0.84 -12.52 37.51
CA ASP A 121 -1.95 -13.17 38.26
C ASP A 121 -1.48 -14.14 39.38
N THR A 122 -0.18 -14.20 39.68
CA THR A 122 0.39 -15.18 40.64
C THR A 122 0.73 -14.66 42.04
N ASP A 123 0.54 -13.37 42.34
CA ASP A 123 1.03 -12.75 43.58
C ASP A 123 -0.07 -12.37 44.60
N THR A 124 -1.15 -13.15 44.72
CA THR A 124 -2.13 -12.93 45.81
C THR A 124 -2.64 -14.23 46.43
N GLU A 125 -1.78 -15.00 47.08
CA GLU A 125 -2.24 -15.94 48.12
C GLU A 125 -1.16 -16.25 49.18
N GLY A 126 -1.50 -15.96 50.44
CA GLY A 126 -0.78 -16.42 51.63
C GLY A 126 0.35 -15.49 52.09
N THR A 127 0.21 -14.75 53.20
CA THR A 127 0.32 -15.37 54.52
C THR A 127 -0.35 -14.49 55.56
N ALA A 128 -1.45 -14.99 56.12
CA ALA A 128 -1.97 -14.58 57.41
C ALA A 128 -1.58 -15.69 58.41
N SER A 129 -0.74 -15.37 59.39
CA SER A 129 -0.73 -15.85 60.79
C SER A 129 0.54 -15.38 61.50
#